data_AF-A0A160KUV7-F1
#
_entry.id   AF-A0A160KUV7-F1
#
_cell.length_a   1.000
_cell.length_b   1.000
_cell.length_c   1.000
_cell.angle_alpha   90.00
_cell.angle_beta   90.00
_cell.angle_gamma   90.00
#
_symmetry.space_group_name_H-M   'P 1'
#
loop_
_entity.id
_entity.type
_entity.pdbx_description
1 polymer ?
#
loop_
_entity_poly.entity_id
_entity_poly.type
_entity_poly.pdbx_seq_one_letter_code
_entity_poly.pdbx_strand_id
1 'polypeptide(L)' 'MRSARMHDDAEAEALARRRVGLAKHGLGERGPIWWDEPEADRLDRAREALRALEELDAPGD' A
#
# COMPACT_ATOMS: atom_id res chain seq x y z
N MET A 1 2.74 25.28 18.62
CA MET A 1 1.55 24.43 18.34
C MET A 1 1.23 24.28 16.85
N ARG A 2 1.34 25.31 15.99
CA ARG A 2 1.02 25.17 14.55
C ARG A 2 1.92 24.18 13.80
N SER A 3 3.23 24.15 14.10
CA SER A 3 4.19 23.27 13.42
C SER A 3 4.02 21.78 13.73
N ALA A 4 3.60 21.43 14.95
CA ALA A 4 3.33 20.03 15.33
C ALA A 4 2.15 19.48 14.53
N ARG A 5 1.04 20.22 14.43
CA ARG A 5 -0.12 19.78 13.63
C ARG A 5 0.21 19.60 12.15
N MET A 6 1.01 20.50 11.57
CA MET A 6 1.45 20.37 10.17
C MET A 6 2.34 19.14 9.95
N HIS A 7 3.11 18.75 10.96
CA HIS A 7 3.94 17.55 10.92
C HIS A 7 3.06 16.29 10.96
N ASP A 8 2.10 16.23 11.90
CA ASP A 8 1.14 15.13 12.01
C ASP A 8 0.32 14.97 10.72
N ASP A 9 -0.13 16.08 10.12
CA ASP A 9 -0.87 16.07 8.85
C ASP A 9 0.00 15.51 7.70
N ALA A 10 1.29 15.88 7.66
CA ALA A 10 2.23 15.40 6.63
C ALA A 10 2.54 13.91 6.80
N GLU A 11 2.70 13.43 8.04
CA GLU A 11 2.88 12.01 8.34
C GLU A 11 1.64 11.19 7.98
N ALA A 12 0.45 11.68 8.32
CA ALA A 12 -0.82 11.04 7.96
C ALA A 12 -0.99 10.95 6.44
N GLU A 13 -0.65 12.01 5.71
CA GLU A 13 -0.70 12.04 4.25
C GLU A 13 0.33 11.08 3.61
N ALA A 14 1.55 11.01 4.16
CA ALA A 14 2.57 10.07 3.72
C ALA A 14 2.12 8.61 3.93
N LEU A 15 1.51 8.31 5.08
CA LEU A 15 0.96 7.00 5.39
C LEU A 15 -0.18 6.62 4.44
N ALA A 16 -1.11 7.56 4.17
CA ALA A 16 -2.19 7.35 3.22
C ALA A 16 -1.66 7.06 1.80
N ARG A 17 -0.65 7.81 1.34
CA ARG A 17 0.02 7.54 0.05
C ARG A 17 0.67 6.17 0.00
N ARG A 18 1.32 5.74 1.09
CA ARG A 18 1.94 4.41 1.20
C ARG A 18 0.90 3.30 1.09
N ARG A 19 -0.22 3.40 1.83
CA ARG A 19 -1.34 2.45 1.75
C ARG A 19 -1.89 2.31 0.33
N VAL A 20 -2.21 3.45 -0.32
CA VAL A 20 -2.71 3.45 -1.70
C VAL A 20 -1.69 2.86 -2.67
N GLY A 21 -0.40 3.18 -2.48
CA GLY A 21 0.68 2.62 -3.29
C GLY A 21 0.74 1.09 -3.24
N LEU A 22 0.68 0.51 -2.03
CA LEU A 22 0.66 -0.94 -1.82
C LEU A 22 -0.54 -1.59 -2.49
N ALA A 23 -1.75 -1.03 -2.29
CA ALA A 23 -2.97 -1.55 -2.89
C ALA A 23 -2.90 -1.57 -4.43
N LYS A 24 -2.50 -0.45 -5.04
CA LYS A 24 -2.38 -0.33 -6.50
C LYS A 24 -1.36 -1.30 -7.09
N HIS A 25 -0.26 -1.52 -6.39
CA HIS A 25 0.75 -2.48 -6.83
C HIS A 25 0.22 -3.92 -6.75
N GLY A 26 -0.43 -4.30 -5.63
CA GLY A 26 -1.05 -5.61 -5.49
C GLY A 26 -2.13 -5.90 -6.54
N LEU A 27 -2.90 -4.88 -6.93
CA LEU A 27 -3.89 -4.97 -8.01
C LEU A 27 -3.29 -5.05 -9.42
N GLY A 28 -1.97 -4.85 -9.57
CA GLY A 28 -1.30 -4.93 -10.87
C GLY A 28 -1.42 -3.66 -11.72
N GLU A 29 -1.74 -2.50 -11.14
CA GLU A 29 -1.76 -1.21 -11.89
C GLU A 29 -0.36 -0.80 -12.40
N ARG A 30 0.69 -1.43 -11.87
CA ARG A 30 2.09 -1.24 -12.28
C ARG A 30 2.69 -2.60 -12.66
N GLY A 31 2.66 -2.93 -13.94
CA GLY A 31 3.18 -4.20 -14.46
C GLY A 31 2.82 -4.42 -15.92
N PRO A 32 3.16 -5.61 -16.47
CA PRO A 32 2.57 -6.12 -17.70
C PRO A 32 1.04 -6.01 -17.67
N ILE A 33 0.43 -6.03 -18.84
CA ILE A 33 -1.01 -6.02 -18.96
C ILE A 33 -1.59 -7.23 -18.20
N TRP A 34 -2.39 -6.97 -17.16
CA TRP A 34 -2.73 -7.98 -16.14
C TRP A 34 -3.47 -9.21 -16.67
N TRP A 35 -4.13 -9.13 -17.83
CA TRP A 35 -4.79 -10.30 -18.44
C TRP A 35 -3.82 -11.26 -19.13
N ASP A 36 -2.56 -10.88 -19.33
CA ASP A 36 -1.50 -11.73 -19.90
C ASP A 36 -0.67 -12.43 -18.80
N GLU A 37 -0.87 -12.07 -17.52
CA GLU A 37 -0.18 -12.71 -16.40
C GLU A 37 -0.92 -13.96 -15.92
N PRO A 38 -0.18 -15.05 -15.56
CA PRO A 38 -0.76 -16.20 -14.88
C PRO A 38 -1.56 -15.78 -13.65
N GLU A 39 -2.72 -16.41 -13.46
CA GLU A 39 -3.59 -16.13 -12.31
C GLU A 39 -2.87 -16.32 -10.97
N ALA A 40 -2.00 -17.33 -10.86
CA ALA A 40 -1.21 -17.59 -9.66
C ALA A 40 -0.34 -16.39 -9.27
N ASP A 41 0.37 -15.82 -10.24
CA ASP A 41 1.27 -14.67 -10.02
C ASP A 41 0.48 -13.42 -9.58
N ARG A 42 -0.71 -13.21 -10.15
CA ARG A 42 -1.63 -12.13 -9.74
C ARG A 42 -2.09 -12.31 -8.30
N LEU A 43 -2.48 -13.53 -7.93
CA LEU A 43 -2.92 -13.85 -6.57
C LEU A 43 -1.78 -13.69 -5.56
N ASP A 44 -0.56 -14.08 -5.93
CA ASP A 44 0.60 -13.99 -5.04
C ASP A 44 0.99 -12.53 -4.77
N ARG A 45 1.01 -11.67 -5.80
CA ARG A 45 1.17 -10.21 -5.60
C ARG A 45 0.06 -9.62 -4.73
N ALA A 46 -1.19 -10.01 -4.95
CA ALA A 46 -2.31 -9.49 -4.16
C ALA A 46 -2.16 -9.87 -2.68
N ARG A 47 -1.78 -11.12 -2.40
CA ARG A 47 -1.54 -11.61 -1.03
C ARG A 47 -0.35 -10.91 -0.37
N GLU A 48 0.71 -10.65 -1.11
CA GLU A 48 1.86 -9.89 -0.62
C GLU A 48 1.47 -8.46 -0.24
N ALA A 49 0.72 -7.77 -1.10
CA ALA A 49 0.24 -6.43 -0.81
C ALA A 49 -0.70 -6.39 0.41
N LEU A 50 -1.55 -7.40 0.59
CA LEU A 50 -2.41 -7.52 1.77
C LEU A 50 -1.59 -7.65 3.06
N ARG A 51 -0.59 -8.54 3.08
CA ARG A 51 0.31 -8.68 4.25
C ARG A 51 1.01 -7.35 4.58
N ALA A 52 1.51 -6.66 3.57
CA ALA A 52 2.19 -5.37 3.78
C ALA A 52 1.22 -4.28 4.29
N LEU A 53 -0.06 -4.32 3.89
CA LEU A 53 -1.09 -3.42 4.42
C LEU A 53 -1.44 -3.77 5.87
N GLU A 54 -1.56 -5.05 6.20
CA GLU A 54 -1.79 -5.52 7.58
C GLU A 54 -0.64 -5.10 8.50
N GLU A 55 0.60 -5.29 8.08
CA GLU A 55 1.79 -4.83 8.81
C GLU A 55 1.83 -3.31 8.99
N LEU A 56 1.36 -2.56 7.98
CA LEU A 56 1.30 -1.10 8.03
C LEU A 56 0.19 -0.57 8.97
N ASP A 57 -0.89 -1.34 9.10
CA ASP A 57 -2.04 -1.02 9.94
C ASP A 57 -1.94 -1.61 11.34
N ALA A 58 -0.99 -2.52 11.56
CA ALA A 58 -0.70 -3.05 12.88
C ALA A 58 -0.39 -1.89 13.84
N PRO A 59 -1.00 -1.88 15.04
CA PRO A 59 -0.67 -0.88 16.04
C PRO A 59 0.82 -0.99 16.35
N GLY A 60 1.55 0.14 16.29
CA GLY A 60 2.93 0.17 16.74
C GLY A 60 3.00 -0.16 18.23
N ASP A 61 3.81 -1.15 18.59
CA ASP A 61 4.15 -1.47 19.99
C ASP A 61 4.78 -0.27 20.73
#